data_AF-A0A402CVI9-F1
#
_entry.id   AF-A0A402CVI9-F1
#
_cell.length_a   1.000
_cell.length_b   1.000
_cell.length_c   1.000
_cell.angle_alpha   90.00
_cell.angle_beta   90.00
_cell.angle_gamma   90.00
#
_symmetry.space_group_name_H-M   'P 1'
#
loop_
_entity.id
_entity.type
_entity.pdbx_description
1 polymer ?
#
loop_
_entity_poly.entity_id
_entity_poly.type
_entity_poly.pdbx_seq_one_letter_code
_entity_poly.pdbx_strand_id
1 'polypeptide(L)'
;MDELNEQIRELIAIARQWDKDEAFAYWADQWLSGDDQSAGSAQRMNTMLRERIDPAAVYTTGSSDFFANAAVAATDAVMLLHTDLPLEDKHSTIEALLNNTRLSIDDYQKTLDC
;
A
#
# COMPACT_ATOMS: atom_id res chain seq x y z
N MET A 1 -18.64 3.79 1.13
CA MET A 1 -17.70 4.54 2.01
C MET A 1 -16.99 3.58 2.94
N ASP A 2 -17.72 2.73 3.67
CA ASP A 2 -17.09 1.76 4.60
C ASP A 2 -16.19 0.73 3.91
N GLU A 3 -16.67 0.13 2.82
CA GLU A 3 -15.91 -0.91 2.09
C GLU A 3 -14.61 -0.37 1.45
N LEU A 4 -14.64 0.84 0.87
CA LEU A 4 -13.44 1.46 0.30
C LEU A 4 -12.38 1.75 1.36
N ASN A 5 -12.81 2.26 2.51
CA ASN A 5 -11.93 2.56 3.63
C ASN A 5 -11.35 1.28 4.25
N GLU A 6 -12.14 0.21 4.29
CA GLU A 6 -11.70 -1.11 4.73
C GLU A 6 -10.64 -1.71 3.79
N GLN A 7 -10.86 -1.65 2.47
CA GLN A 7 -9.88 -2.09 1.47
C GLN A 7 -8.54 -1.35 1.59
N ILE A 8 -8.59 -0.04 1.84
CA ILE A 8 -7.38 0.78 2.03
C ILE A 8 -6.68 0.42 3.33
N ARG A 9 -7.43 0.23 4.43
CA ARG A 9 -6.86 -0.24 5.70
C ARG A 9 -6.19 -1.60 5.55
N GLU A 10 -6.79 -2.50 4.79
CA GLU A 10 -6.20 -3.81 4.49
C GLU A 10 -4.85 -3.65 3.77
N LEU A 11 -4.79 -2.84 2.72
CA LEU A 11 -3.54 -2.56 2.01
C LEU A 11 -2.46 -1.99 2.93
N ILE A 12 -2.80 -1.00 3.78
CA ILE A 12 -1.86 -0.40 4.73
C ILE A 12 -1.40 -1.42 5.77
N ALA A 13 -2.31 -2.26 6.28
CA ALA A 13 -1.97 -3.29 7.25
C ALA A 13 -1.02 -4.34 6.67
N ILE A 14 -1.25 -4.76 5.43
CA ILE A 14 -0.35 -5.65 4.69
C ILE A 14 1.02 -4.97 4.54
N ALA A 15 1.07 -3.75 4.00
CA ALA A 15 2.33 -3.03 3.85
C ALA A 15 3.08 -2.91 5.19
N ARG A 16 2.37 -2.55 6.26
CA ARG A 16 2.92 -2.39 7.62
C ARG A 16 3.48 -3.67 8.21
N GLN A 17 2.82 -4.81 7.95
CA GLN A 17 3.25 -6.11 8.47
C GLN A 17 4.64 -6.50 7.98
N TRP A 18 4.97 -6.10 6.75
CA TRP A 18 6.16 -6.58 6.08
C TRP A 18 7.23 -5.51 5.82
N ASP A 19 6.87 -4.23 5.85
CA ASP A 19 7.84 -3.13 5.82
C ASP A 19 8.54 -2.99 7.18
N LYS A 20 9.87 -2.98 7.15
CA LYS A 20 10.72 -2.86 8.35
C LYS A 20 11.08 -1.41 8.66
N ASP A 21 10.64 -0.46 7.84
CA ASP A 21 10.99 0.92 8.02
C ASP A 21 10.13 1.62 9.08
N GLU A 22 10.80 2.25 10.04
CA GLU A 22 10.17 2.94 11.16
C GLU A 22 9.43 4.21 10.74
N ALA A 23 9.89 4.90 9.69
CA ALA A 23 9.25 6.13 9.24
C ALA A 23 7.94 5.82 8.49
N PHE A 24 7.93 4.82 7.60
CA PHE A 24 6.69 4.32 7.00
C PHE A 24 5.74 3.76 8.05
N ALA A 25 6.27 2.93 8.97
CA ALA A 25 5.51 2.34 10.06
C ALA A 25 4.74 3.37 10.88
N TYR A 26 5.40 4.47 11.27
CA TYR A 26 4.76 5.53 12.04
C TYR A 26 3.52 6.09 11.34
N TRP A 27 3.63 6.44 10.05
CA TRP A 27 2.51 7.03 9.32
C TRP A 27 1.41 6.01 8.98
N ALA A 28 1.78 4.76 8.72
CA ALA A 28 0.83 3.67 8.54
C ALA A 28 0.01 3.44 9.83
N ASP A 29 0.67 3.44 10.99
CA ASP A 29 0.02 3.26 12.29
C ASP A 29 -0.90 4.46 12.63
N GLN A 30 -0.52 5.70 12.27
CA GLN A 30 -1.39 6.89 12.36
C GLN A 30 -2.64 6.78 11.48
N TRP A 31 -2.52 6.18 10.29
CA TRP A 31 -3.67 5.97 9.40
C TRP A 31 -4.61 4.89 9.92
N LEU A 32 -4.05 3.78 10.43
CA LEU A 32 -4.79 2.64 10.95
C LEU A 32 -5.52 2.97 12.26
N SER A 33 -4.90 3.79 13.12
CA SER A 33 -5.52 4.31 14.35
C SER A 33 -6.61 5.36 14.08
N GLY A 34 -6.58 6.00 12.90
CA GLY A 34 -7.50 7.07 12.54
C GLY A 34 -7.08 8.44 13.06
N ASP A 35 -5.90 8.56 13.67
CA ASP A 35 -5.36 9.82 14.21
C ASP A 35 -5.00 10.82 13.09
N ASP A 36 -4.46 10.35 11.96
CA ASP A 36 -4.14 11.19 10.80
C ASP A 36 -4.37 10.46 9.46
N GLN A 37 -5.59 10.59 8.94
CA GLN A 37 -6.01 10.11 7.61
C GLN A 37 -6.02 11.22 6.56
N SER A 38 -5.09 12.18 6.65
CA SER A 38 -4.99 13.30 5.72
C SER A 38 -4.21 12.99 4.44
N ALA A 39 -4.52 13.68 3.34
CA ALA A 39 -3.72 13.57 2.11
C ALA A 39 -2.22 13.86 2.34
N GLY A 40 -1.89 14.65 3.36
CA GLY A 40 -0.51 14.98 3.72
C GLY A 40 0.27 13.81 4.32
N SER A 41 -0.34 13.03 5.23
CA SER A 41 0.29 11.83 5.77
C SER A 41 0.46 10.77 4.69
N ALA A 42 -0.53 10.62 3.81
CA ALA A 42 -0.45 9.78 2.62
C ALA A 42 0.72 10.16 1.71
N GLN A 43 0.83 11.44 1.37
CA GLN A 43 1.88 11.91 0.47
C GLN A 43 3.27 11.70 1.08
N ARG A 44 3.43 11.88 2.40
CA ARG A 44 4.68 11.57 3.11
C ARG A 44 5.03 10.09 3.02
N MET A 45 4.08 9.19 3.28
CA MET A 45 4.26 7.75 3.07
C MET A 45 4.73 7.45 1.65
N ASN A 46 4.11 8.08 0.65
CA ASN A 46 4.37 7.81 -0.76
C ASN A 46 5.80 8.24 -1.12
N THR A 47 6.21 9.43 -0.65
CA THR A 47 7.55 9.96 -0.87
C THR A 47 8.61 9.06 -0.24
N MET A 48 8.46 8.64 1.02
CA MET A 48 9.44 7.78 1.69
C MET A 48 9.61 6.43 0.99
N LEU A 49 8.53 5.89 0.42
CA LEU A 49 8.57 4.66 -0.35
C LEU A 49 9.22 4.88 -1.72
N ARG A 50 8.82 5.92 -2.44
CA ARG A 50 9.41 6.26 -3.76
C ARG A 50 10.89 6.59 -3.71
N GLU A 51 11.40 7.12 -2.60
CA GLU A 51 12.83 7.37 -2.41
C GLU A 51 13.64 6.07 -2.21
N ARG A 52 12.99 4.99 -1.78
CA ARG A 52 13.63 3.70 -1.48
C ARG A 52 13.47 2.67 -2.58
N ILE A 53 12.37 2.78 -3.31
CA ILE A 53 12.01 1.85 -4.36
C ILE A 53 12.50 2.46 -5.67
N ASP A 54 13.49 1.83 -6.28
CA ASP A 54 13.87 2.20 -7.65
C ASP A 54 12.64 1.96 -8.54
N PRO A 55 12.05 3.01 -9.16
CA PRO A 55 10.86 2.86 -10.00
C PRO A 55 11.07 1.90 -11.18
N ALA A 56 12.33 1.61 -11.56
CA ALA A 56 12.65 0.60 -12.56
C ALA A 56 12.59 -0.84 -12.02
N ALA A 57 12.70 -1.04 -10.70
CA ALA A 57 12.68 -2.35 -10.05
C ALA A 57 11.28 -2.80 -9.60
N VAL A 58 10.29 -1.89 -9.56
CA VAL A 58 8.90 -2.12 -9.12
C VAL A 58 8.22 -3.32 -9.80
N TYR A 59 8.71 -3.77 -10.95
CA TYR A 59 8.14 -4.90 -11.70
C TYR A 59 9.11 -6.06 -11.96
N THR A 60 10.32 -6.05 -11.38
CA THR A 60 11.35 -7.04 -11.72
C THR A 60 11.94 -7.71 -10.49
N THR A 61 11.23 -8.74 -10.03
CA THR A 61 11.73 -9.95 -9.35
C THR A 61 12.40 -9.82 -7.96
N GLY A 62 11.75 -10.46 -6.97
CA GLY A 62 12.41 -11.05 -5.81
C GLY A 62 12.11 -10.33 -4.49
N SER A 63 11.36 -11.01 -3.61
CA SER A 63 11.27 -10.89 -2.13
C SER A 63 11.46 -9.50 -1.46
N SER A 64 12.58 -8.79 -1.69
CA SER A 64 12.80 -7.41 -1.26
C SER A 64 11.90 -6.37 -1.96
N ASP A 65 11.46 -6.63 -3.20
CA ASP A 65 10.64 -5.68 -3.98
C ASP A 65 9.14 -5.84 -3.72
N PHE A 66 8.70 -6.96 -3.15
CA PHE A 66 7.29 -7.20 -2.85
C PHE A 66 6.75 -6.23 -1.79
N PHE A 67 7.50 -6.00 -0.70
CA PHE A 67 7.06 -5.16 0.42
C PHE A 67 6.97 -3.69 0.03
N ALA A 68 7.96 -3.25 -0.72
CA ALA A 68 7.98 -2.00 -1.44
C ALA A 68 6.71 -1.80 -2.28
N ASN A 69 6.35 -2.78 -3.10
CA ASN A 69 5.17 -2.74 -3.94
C ASN A 69 3.86 -2.68 -3.14
N ALA A 70 3.75 -3.46 -2.06
CA ALA A 70 2.58 -3.44 -1.17
C ALA A 70 2.40 -2.06 -0.52
N ALA A 71 3.49 -1.44 -0.08
CA ALA A 71 3.48 -0.12 0.53
C ALA A 71 3.15 1.00 -0.48
N VAL A 72 3.65 0.90 -1.72
CA VAL A 72 3.27 1.82 -2.80
C VAL A 72 1.80 1.67 -3.13
N ALA A 73 1.30 0.43 -3.29
CA ALA A 73 -0.10 0.15 -3.54
C ALA A 73 -1.00 0.71 -2.42
N ALA A 74 -0.63 0.52 -1.16
CA ALA A 74 -1.33 1.09 -0.02
C ALA A 74 -1.39 2.62 -0.09
N THR A 75 -0.28 3.25 -0.44
CA THR A 75 -0.26 4.72 -0.47
C THR A 75 -0.96 5.31 -1.68
N ASP A 76 -0.86 4.67 -2.84
CA ASP A 76 -1.61 5.06 -4.03
C ASP A 76 -3.12 4.93 -3.79
N ALA A 77 -3.55 3.85 -3.10
CA ALA A 77 -4.93 3.65 -2.69
C ALA A 77 -5.43 4.76 -1.74
N VAL A 78 -4.59 5.20 -0.81
CA VAL A 78 -4.90 6.35 0.04
C VAL A 78 -4.99 7.65 -0.78
N MET A 79 -4.03 7.91 -1.66
CA MET A 79 -4.03 9.10 -2.52
C MET A 79 -5.29 9.15 -3.39
N LEU A 80 -5.75 8.00 -3.88
CA LEU A 80 -6.99 7.84 -4.63
C LEU A 80 -8.22 8.37 -3.88
N LEU A 81 -8.30 8.22 -2.55
CA LEU A 81 -9.40 8.80 -1.76
C LEU A 81 -9.51 10.31 -1.95
N HIS A 82 -8.38 11.00 -2.09
CA HIS A 82 -8.27 12.45 -2.17
C HIS A 82 -8.35 13.01 -3.59
N THR A 83 -8.51 12.15 -4.60
CA THR A 83 -8.75 12.59 -5.99
C THR A 83 -10.23 12.94 -6.22
N ASP A 84 -10.51 13.69 -7.28
CA ASP A 84 -11.88 13.99 -7.72
C ASP A 84 -12.51 12.85 -8.57
N LEU A 85 -11.90 11.66 -8.60
CA LEU A 85 -12.41 10.53 -9.37
C LEU A 85 -13.78 10.06 -8.85
N PRO A 86 -14.65 9.55 -9.75
CA PRO A 86 -15.87 8.87 -9.36
C PRO A 86 -15.59 7.76 -8.33
N LEU A 87 -16.53 7.56 -7.41
CA LEU A 87 -16.38 6.55 -6.35
C LEU A 87 -16.24 5.13 -6.91
N GLU A 88 -16.93 4.83 -8.02
CA GLU A 88 -16.84 3.55 -8.73
C GLU A 88 -15.44 3.28 -9.30
N ASP A 89 -14.81 4.30 -9.89
CA ASP A 89 -13.46 4.21 -10.44
C ASP A 89 -12.43 4.03 -9.32
N LYS A 90 -12.62 4.72 -8.18
CA LYS A 90 -11.80 4.53 -6.98
C LYS A 90 -11.90 3.10 -6.45
N HIS A 91 -13.10 2.56 -6.33
CA HIS A 91 -13.32 1.17 -5.91
C HIS A 91 -12.63 0.18 -6.85
N SER A 92 -12.86 0.29 -8.16
CA SER A 92 -12.26 -0.63 -9.14
C SER A 92 -10.72 -0.58 -9.10
N THR A 93 -10.15 0.62 -8.96
CA THR A 93 -8.70 0.78 -8.88
C THR A 93 -8.13 0.19 -7.60
N ILE A 94 -8.76 0.46 -6.45
CA ILE A 94 -8.31 -0.05 -5.15
C ILE A 94 -8.46 -1.56 -5.06
N GLU A 95 -9.53 -2.12 -5.60
CA GLU A 95 -9.73 -3.56 -5.70
C GLU A 95 -8.63 -4.22 -6.56
N ALA A 96 -8.25 -3.61 -7.67
CA ALA A 96 -7.15 -4.10 -8.50
C ALA A 96 -5.81 -4.08 -7.75
N LEU A 97 -5.51 -3.00 -7.01
CA LEU A 97 -4.31 -2.89 -6.17
C LEU A 97 -4.29 -3.96 -5.07
N LEU A 98 -5.44 -4.19 -4.42
CA LEU A 98 -5.58 -5.21 -3.39
C LEU A 98 -5.39 -6.62 -3.94
N ASN A 99 -6.03 -6.95 -5.06
CA ASN A 99 -5.88 -8.26 -5.70
C ASN A 99 -4.44 -8.53 -6.14
N ASN A 100 -3.76 -7.55 -6.73
CA ASN A 100 -2.35 -7.69 -7.11
C ASN A 100 -1.42 -7.86 -5.90
N THR A 101 -1.71 -7.15 -4.81
CA THR A 101 -0.95 -7.26 -3.56
C THR A 101 -1.14 -8.65 -2.94
N ARG A 102 -2.38 -9.16 -2.88
CA ARG A 102 -2.68 -10.52 -2.38
C ARG A 102 -2.01 -11.60 -3.20
N LEU A 103 -2.07 -11.53 -4.54
CA LEU A 103 -1.37 -12.48 -5.42
C LEU A 103 0.14 -12.50 -5.15
N SER A 104 0.72 -11.33 -4.90
CA SER A 104 2.13 -11.22 -4.60
C SER A 104 2.49 -11.77 -3.21
N ILE A 105 1.59 -11.66 -2.22
CA ILE A 105 1.73 -12.35 -0.92
C ILE A 105 1.71 -13.86 -1.12
N ASP A 106 0.73 -14.37 -1.87
CA ASP A 106 0.59 -15.81 -2.11
C ASP A 106 1.82 -16.38 -2.81
N ASP A 107 2.35 -15.67 -3.81
CA ASP A 107 3.57 -16.08 -4.49
C ASP A 107 4.80 -15.99 -3.57
N TYR A 108 4.90 -14.97 -2.73
CA TYR A 108 5.96 -14.86 -1.73
C TYR A 108 5.91 -16.01 -0.70
N GLN A 109 4.72 -16.32 -0.17
CA GLN A 109 4.52 -17.43 0.77
C GLN A 109 4.93 -18.77 0.15
N LYS A 110 4.55 -19.04 -1.11
CA LYS A 110 5.01 -20.26 -1.83
C LYS A 110 6.52 -20.35 -1.92
N THR A 111 7.23 -19.23 -2.04
CA THR A 111 8.70 -19.24 -2.07
C THR A 111 9.35 -19.48 -0.71
N LEU A 112 8.65 -19.18 0.39
CA LEU A 112 9.12 -19.45 1.76
C LEU A 112 8.86 -20.90 2.20
N ASP A 113 7.79 -21.52 1.69
CA ASP A 113 7.40 -22.90 1.99
C ASP A 113 8.19 -23.96 1.16
N CYS A 114 9.11 -23.54 0.28
CA CYS A 114 9.97 -24.39 -0.55
C CYS A 114 11.41 -24.45 -0.02
#